data_AF-G4ZTQ8-F1
#
_entry.id   AF-G4ZTQ8-F1
#
_cell.length_a   1.000
_cell.length_b   1.000
_cell.length_c   1.000
_cell.angle_alpha   90.00
_cell.angle_beta   90.00
_cell.angle_gamma   90.00
#
_symmetry.space_group_name_H-M   'P 1'
#
loop_
_entity.id
_entity.type
_entity.pdbx_description
1 polymer ?
#
loop_
_entity_poly.entity_id
_entity_poly.type
_entity_poly.pdbx_seq_one_letter_code
_entity_poly.pdbx_strand_id
1 'polypeptide(L)'
;MAREEEYRWRRVIANDLESIPFALFIFGGGILADSNPVVHTSAMIIYTVARCLHSYVYVHAMQPHRAICWAVGVLATLVGVGNAAVGHIRNRPGEIKSPASTMVESNVKVYIACTSVLYLKFLLATGVQGGKKFRSGGRPPEDAGLSLAKTIGQGRKQTYGLDKTDDEKTLKAREAEHRWTRIVSNDLESIPFALFVFGGGILVGSNPTVHAGAMTVYTVARCLHTYVYAHAMQPHRAICWGVGVVATLVGLGNAVAAIL
;
A
#
# COMPACT_ATOMS: atom_id res chain seq x y z
N MET A 1 -12.88 18.19 -22.07
CA MET A 1 -11.44 18.42 -22.31
C MET A 1 -10.72 18.95 -21.07
N ALA A 2 -10.72 20.25 -20.73
CA ALA A 2 -9.91 20.77 -19.60
C ALA A 2 -10.19 20.08 -18.24
N ARG A 3 -11.46 19.82 -17.92
CA ARG A 3 -11.85 19.08 -16.70
C ARG A 3 -11.35 17.63 -16.71
N GLU A 4 -11.40 16.95 -17.86
CA GLU A 4 -10.96 15.55 -17.93
C GLU A 4 -9.44 15.44 -17.80
N GLU A 5 -8.70 16.41 -18.35
CA GLU A 5 -7.26 16.53 -18.19
C GLU A 5 -6.86 16.75 -16.73
N GLU A 6 -7.54 17.66 -16.03
CA GLU A 6 -7.34 17.86 -14.58
C GLU A 6 -7.56 16.56 -13.79
N TYR A 7 -8.67 15.86 -14.06
CA TYR A 7 -8.96 14.57 -13.41
C TYR A 7 -7.92 13.51 -13.74
N ARG A 8 -7.38 13.50 -14.96
CA ARG A 8 -6.30 12.61 -15.36
C ARG A 8 -5.07 12.84 -14.51
N TRP A 9 -4.62 14.09 -14.36
CA TRP A 9 -3.49 14.45 -13.49
C TRP A 9 -3.74 14.09 -12.02
N ARG A 10 -4.93 14.39 -11.49
CA ARG A 10 -5.31 13.98 -10.13
C ARG A 10 -5.20 12.47 -9.94
N ARG A 11 -5.55 11.67 -10.95
CA ARG A 11 -5.41 10.21 -10.90
C ARG A 11 -3.96 9.76 -11.01
N VAL A 12 -3.10 10.42 -11.79
CA VAL A 12 -1.66 10.13 -11.82
C VAL A 12 -1.07 10.30 -10.43
N ILE A 13 -1.29 11.47 -9.82
CA ILE A 13 -0.81 11.79 -8.46
C ILE A 13 -1.34 10.79 -7.45
N ALA A 14 -2.64 10.47 -7.49
CA ALA A 14 -3.23 9.48 -6.59
C ALA A 14 -2.57 8.10 -6.73
N ASN A 15 -2.32 7.63 -7.97
CA ASN A 15 -1.65 6.33 -8.17
C ASN A 15 -0.20 6.34 -7.67
N ASP A 16 0.52 7.46 -7.80
CA ASP A 16 1.88 7.61 -7.28
C ASP A 16 1.89 7.58 -5.75
N LEU A 17 0.97 8.29 -5.11
CA LEU A 17 0.76 8.22 -3.66
C LEU A 17 0.33 6.82 -3.19
N GLU A 18 -0.45 6.11 -4.00
CA GLU A 18 -0.89 4.74 -3.71
C GLU A 18 0.30 3.74 -3.77
N SER A 19 1.26 3.93 -4.68
CA SER A 19 2.29 2.91 -4.96
C SER A 19 3.66 3.18 -4.34
N ILE A 20 4.14 4.44 -4.43
CA ILE A 20 5.53 4.80 -4.11
C ILE A 20 5.87 4.60 -2.63
N PRO A 21 5.08 5.09 -1.66
CA PRO A 21 5.43 4.95 -0.25
C PRO A 21 5.61 3.49 0.16
N PHE A 22 4.68 2.61 -0.21
CA PHE A 22 4.77 1.18 0.12
C PHE A 22 6.00 0.51 -0.49
N ALA A 23 6.31 0.80 -1.76
CA ALA A 23 7.50 0.27 -2.40
C ALA A 23 8.78 0.71 -1.67
N LEU A 24 8.87 1.98 -1.27
CA LEU A 24 10.00 2.49 -0.50
C LEU A 24 10.16 1.79 0.86
N PHE A 25 9.07 1.53 1.58
CA PHE A 25 9.16 0.80 2.87
C PHE A 25 9.52 -0.67 2.70
N ILE A 26 9.08 -1.31 1.62
CA ILE A 26 9.48 -2.69 1.29
C ILE A 26 10.96 -2.74 0.94
N PHE A 27 11.45 -1.83 0.10
CA PHE A 27 12.87 -1.76 -0.22
C PHE A 27 13.71 -1.37 1.00
N GLY A 28 13.28 -0.40 1.80
CA GLY A 28 13.92 -0.08 3.08
C GLY A 28 14.00 -1.28 4.02
N GLY A 29 12.92 -2.05 4.14
CA GLY A 29 12.90 -3.30 4.90
C GLY A 29 13.87 -4.35 4.33
N GLY A 30 14.01 -4.43 3.01
CA GLY A 30 14.99 -5.29 2.36
C GLY A 30 16.44 -4.94 2.69
N ILE A 31 16.77 -3.65 2.82
CA ILE A 31 18.10 -3.20 3.25
C ILE A 31 18.35 -3.66 4.69
N LEU A 32 17.37 -3.48 5.59
CA LEU A 32 17.47 -3.96 6.98
C LEU A 32 17.61 -5.48 7.08
N ALA A 33 17.07 -6.21 6.10
CA ALA A 33 17.11 -7.67 6.02
C ALA A 33 18.42 -8.24 5.45
N ASP A 34 19.37 -7.40 5.04
CA ASP A 34 20.57 -7.81 4.31
C ASP A 34 20.22 -8.63 3.05
N SER A 35 19.27 -8.09 2.27
CA SER A 35 18.81 -8.69 1.01
C SER A 35 19.93 -8.80 -0.01
N ASN A 36 19.77 -9.68 -1.01
CA ASN A 36 20.73 -9.75 -2.12
C ASN A 36 20.80 -8.38 -2.83
N PRO A 37 21.97 -7.72 -2.88
CA PRO A 37 22.08 -6.34 -3.34
C PRO A 37 21.83 -6.20 -4.85
N VAL A 38 22.17 -7.22 -5.64
CA VAL A 38 21.93 -7.23 -7.09
C VAL A 38 20.42 -7.27 -7.36
N VAL A 39 19.73 -8.25 -6.78
CA VAL A 39 18.27 -8.39 -6.93
C VAL A 39 17.55 -7.14 -6.40
N HIS A 40 18.01 -6.60 -5.28
CA HIS A 40 17.46 -5.40 -4.67
C HIS A 40 17.57 -4.19 -5.60
N THR A 41 18.78 -3.91 -6.09
CA THR A 41 19.06 -2.77 -6.97
C THR A 41 18.31 -2.90 -8.29
N SER A 42 18.32 -4.10 -8.90
CA SER A 42 17.56 -4.35 -10.13
C SER A 42 16.06 -4.12 -9.93
N ALA A 43 15.46 -4.64 -8.85
CA ALA A 43 14.04 -4.44 -8.57
C ALA A 43 13.69 -2.96 -8.36
N MET A 44 14.53 -2.19 -7.67
CA MET A 44 14.34 -0.74 -7.50
C MET A 44 14.43 0.03 -8.81
N ILE A 45 15.39 -0.29 -9.68
CA ILE A 45 15.53 0.35 -11.00
C ILE A 45 14.31 0.04 -11.86
N ILE A 46 13.91 -1.23 -11.95
CA ILE A 46 12.73 -1.67 -12.71
C ILE A 46 11.48 -0.97 -12.18
N TYR A 47 11.30 -0.93 -10.85
CA TYR A 47 10.19 -0.24 -10.22
C TYR A 47 10.16 1.25 -10.61
N THR A 48 11.29 1.94 -10.48
CA THR A 48 11.40 3.38 -10.76
C THR A 48 11.08 3.68 -12.22
N VAL A 49 11.67 2.93 -13.15
CA VAL A 49 11.39 3.07 -14.59
C VAL A 49 9.92 2.80 -14.88
N ALA A 50 9.35 1.73 -14.32
CA ALA A 50 7.94 1.39 -14.50
C ALA A 50 7.00 2.48 -13.96
N ARG A 51 7.36 3.17 -12.85
CA ARG A 51 6.58 4.30 -12.32
C ARG A 51 6.64 5.52 -13.20
N CYS A 52 7.82 5.91 -13.66
CA CYS A 52 7.98 7.04 -14.59
C CYS A 52 7.20 6.79 -15.89
N LEU A 53 7.34 5.58 -16.46
CA LEU A 53 6.60 5.17 -17.65
C LEU A 53 5.09 5.13 -17.38
N HIS A 54 4.65 4.58 -16.25
CA HIS A 54 3.24 4.54 -15.87
C HIS A 54 2.61 5.94 -15.87
N SER A 55 3.26 6.93 -15.25
CA SER A 55 2.76 8.30 -15.21
C SER A 55 2.72 8.93 -16.61
N TYR A 56 3.76 8.71 -17.44
CA TYR A 56 3.77 9.15 -18.84
C TYR A 56 2.61 8.56 -19.66
N VAL A 57 2.48 7.22 -19.69
CA VAL A 57 1.43 6.56 -20.48
C VAL A 57 0.03 6.86 -19.96
N TYR A 58 -0.12 7.16 -18.66
CA TYR A 58 -1.39 7.58 -18.07
C TYR A 58 -1.81 8.95 -18.61
N VAL A 59 -0.91 9.95 -18.61
CA VAL A 59 -1.20 11.30 -19.13
C VAL A 59 -1.62 11.26 -20.59
N HIS A 60 -1.00 10.39 -21.38
CA HIS A 60 -1.31 10.21 -22.80
C HIS A 60 -2.47 9.23 -23.08
N ALA A 61 -3.19 8.75 -22.06
CA ALA A 61 -4.31 7.80 -22.20
C ALA A 61 -3.97 6.53 -23.01
N MET A 62 -2.73 6.06 -22.93
CA MET A 62 -2.25 4.91 -23.69
C MET A 62 -2.59 3.60 -22.97
N GLN A 63 -3.61 2.90 -23.46
CA GLN A 63 -4.03 1.60 -22.95
C GLN A 63 -3.78 0.52 -24.01
N PRO A 64 -3.21 -0.67 -23.68
CA PRO A 64 -3.03 -1.29 -22.37
C PRO A 64 -1.73 -0.97 -21.62
N HIS A 65 -0.85 -0.13 -22.19
CA HIS A 65 0.49 0.16 -21.66
C HIS A 65 0.49 0.62 -20.20
N ARG A 66 -0.50 1.45 -19.80
CA ARG A 66 -0.69 1.83 -18.40
C ARG A 66 -0.84 0.61 -17.48
N ALA A 67 -1.71 -0.33 -17.82
CA ALA A 67 -1.92 -1.52 -17.01
C ALA A 67 -0.65 -2.39 -16.91
N ILE A 68 0.11 -2.48 -18.01
CA ILE A 68 1.38 -3.20 -18.07
C ILE A 68 2.43 -2.54 -17.14
N CYS A 69 2.64 -1.24 -17.25
CA CYS A 69 3.59 -0.52 -16.39
C CYS A 69 3.22 -0.64 -14.90
N TRP A 70 1.92 -0.57 -14.58
CA TRP A 70 1.43 -0.82 -13.22
C TRP A 70 1.77 -2.23 -12.74
N ALA A 71 1.50 -3.25 -13.56
CA ALA A 71 1.77 -4.64 -13.22
C ALA A 71 3.27 -4.91 -13.01
N VAL A 72 4.13 -4.36 -13.88
CA VAL A 72 5.58 -4.44 -13.74
C VAL A 72 6.04 -3.81 -12.42
N GLY A 73 5.50 -2.65 -12.05
CA GLY A 73 5.78 -2.02 -10.76
C GLY A 73 5.41 -2.90 -9.58
N VAL A 74 4.19 -3.48 -9.58
CA VAL A 74 3.75 -4.41 -8.52
C VAL A 74 4.65 -5.64 -8.44
N LEU A 75 5.02 -6.24 -9.57
CA LEU A 75 5.91 -7.39 -9.61
C LEU A 75 7.29 -7.06 -9.04
N ALA A 76 7.86 -5.90 -9.37
CA ALA A 76 9.14 -5.45 -8.82
C ALA A 76 9.08 -5.27 -7.29
N THR A 77 7.97 -4.72 -6.77
CA THR A 77 7.75 -4.62 -5.33
C THR A 77 7.62 -6.00 -4.66
N LEU A 78 6.93 -6.94 -5.28
CA LEU A 78 6.81 -8.33 -4.77
C LEU A 78 8.16 -9.07 -4.80
N VAL A 79 9.00 -8.83 -5.81
CA VAL A 79 10.39 -9.32 -5.82
C VAL A 79 11.17 -8.74 -4.64
N GLY A 80 10.97 -7.45 -4.32
CA GLY A 80 11.53 -6.83 -3.11
C GLY A 80 11.14 -7.56 -1.82
N VAL A 81 9.84 -7.91 -1.68
CA VAL A 81 9.34 -8.71 -0.54
C VAL A 81 10.04 -10.08 -0.48
N GLY A 82 10.09 -10.79 -1.62
CA GLY A 82 10.73 -12.10 -1.69
C GLY A 82 12.23 -12.04 -1.35
N ASN A 83 12.95 -11.04 -1.86
CA ASN A 83 14.36 -10.85 -1.60
C ASN A 83 14.64 -10.54 -0.12
N ALA A 84 13.78 -9.73 0.53
CA ALA A 84 13.85 -9.46 1.97
C ALA A 84 13.64 -10.72 2.80
N ALA A 85 12.69 -11.57 2.42
CA ALA A 85 12.47 -12.85 3.08
C ALA A 85 13.68 -13.80 2.91
N VAL A 86 14.27 -13.86 1.72
CA VAL A 86 15.43 -14.73 1.43
C VAL A 86 16.70 -14.25 2.13
N GLY A 87 16.99 -12.95 2.11
CA GLY A 87 18.17 -12.38 2.81
C GLY A 87 18.17 -12.76 4.28
N HIS A 88 17.01 -12.65 4.91
CA HIS A 88 16.81 -13.10 6.28
C HIS A 88 17.05 -14.61 6.48
N ILE A 89 16.53 -15.48 5.59
CA ILE A 89 16.71 -16.94 5.69
C ILE A 89 18.19 -17.34 5.52
N ARG A 90 18.92 -16.66 4.63
CA ARG A 90 20.31 -16.97 4.29
C ARG A 90 21.30 -16.70 5.44
N ASN A 91 20.98 -15.79 6.35
CA ASN A 91 21.89 -15.35 7.43
C ASN A 91 22.02 -16.33 8.62
N ARG A 92 21.98 -17.65 8.39
CA ARG A 92 22.39 -18.68 9.36
C ARG A 92 23.23 -19.76 8.67
N PRO A 93 24.55 -19.81 8.93
CA PRO A 93 25.04 -20.68 10.00
C PRO A 93 26.27 -20.14 10.78
N GLY A 94 26.27 -20.30 12.12
CA GLY A 94 27.51 -20.41 12.92
C GLY A 94 27.97 -19.21 13.75
N GLU A 95 27.35 -18.03 13.66
CA GLU A 95 27.81 -16.84 14.40
C GLU A 95 27.11 -16.70 15.77
N ILE A 96 27.89 -16.61 16.86
CA ILE A 96 27.36 -16.31 18.20
C ILE A 96 26.96 -14.83 18.23
N LYS A 97 25.69 -14.57 18.00
CA LYS A 97 25.11 -13.22 18.04
C LYS A 97 24.87 -12.77 19.49
N SER A 98 25.23 -11.54 19.81
CA SER A 98 24.93 -10.94 21.12
C SER A 98 23.40 -10.86 21.33
N PRO A 99 22.90 -10.89 22.58
CA PRO A 99 21.46 -10.78 22.86
C PRO A 99 20.83 -9.54 22.19
N ALA A 100 21.50 -8.40 22.22
CA ALA A 100 21.04 -7.18 21.56
C ALA A 100 20.87 -7.37 20.03
N SER A 101 21.86 -7.97 19.36
CA SER A 101 21.80 -8.21 17.91
C SER A 101 20.69 -9.18 17.52
N THR A 102 20.42 -10.20 18.33
CA THR A 102 19.32 -11.15 18.08
C THR A 102 17.95 -10.49 18.16
N MET A 103 17.80 -9.51 19.06
CA MET A 103 16.52 -8.82 19.23
C MET A 103 16.25 -7.79 18.13
N VAL A 104 17.29 -7.09 17.67
CA VAL A 104 17.19 -6.22 16.47
C VAL A 104 16.81 -7.05 15.24
N GLU A 105 17.44 -8.22 15.05
CA GLU A 105 17.09 -9.16 13.97
C GLU A 105 15.62 -9.60 14.05
N SER A 106 15.12 -9.84 15.27
CA SER A 106 13.70 -10.17 15.51
C SER A 106 12.76 -9.05 15.09
N ASN A 107 13.08 -7.79 15.43
CA ASN A 107 12.29 -6.65 14.99
C ASN A 107 12.27 -6.48 13.47
N VAL A 108 13.41 -6.70 12.80
CA VAL A 108 13.49 -6.63 11.34
C VAL A 108 12.55 -7.67 10.70
N LYS A 109 12.50 -8.90 11.23
CA LYS A 109 11.55 -9.93 10.77
C LYS A 109 10.10 -9.46 10.91
N VAL A 110 9.75 -8.94 12.09
CA VAL A 110 8.40 -8.47 12.37
C VAL A 110 8.04 -7.29 11.45
N TYR A 111 8.97 -6.37 11.21
CA TYR A 111 8.79 -5.25 10.30
C TYR A 111 8.53 -5.69 8.86
N ILE A 112 9.34 -6.61 8.35
CA ILE A 112 9.17 -7.15 6.99
C ILE A 112 7.82 -7.87 6.88
N ALA A 113 7.50 -8.76 7.83
CA ALA A 113 6.24 -9.48 7.83
C ALA A 113 5.02 -8.55 7.89
N CYS A 114 5.04 -7.56 8.79
CA CYS A 114 3.97 -6.57 8.94
C CYS A 114 3.82 -5.71 7.67
N THR A 115 4.94 -5.23 7.12
CA THR A 115 4.94 -4.43 5.89
C THR A 115 4.40 -5.23 4.71
N SER A 116 4.78 -6.51 4.57
CA SER A 116 4.26 -7.39 3.52
C SER A 116 2.75 -7.64 3.66
N VAL A 117 2.27 -7.88 4.88
CA VAL A 117 0.82 -8.05 5.15
C VAL A 117 0.06 -6.76 4.81
N LEU A 118 0.55 -5.60 5.26
CA LEU A 118 -0.08 -4.31 4.99
C LEU A 118 -0.07 -3.98 3.50
N TYR A 119 1.01 -4.31 2.78
CA TYR A 119 1.08 -4.13 1.33
C TYR A 119 0.11 -5.07 0.59
N LEU A 120 0.05 -6.36 0.96
CA LEU A 120 -0.92 -7.29 0.36
C LEU A 120 -2.35 -6.83 0.60
N LYS A 121 -2.67 -6.42 1.83
CA LYS A 121 -3.96 -5.82 2.18
C LYS A 121 -4.25 -4.60 1.31
N PHE A 122 -3.28 -3.70 1.12
CA PHE A 122 -3.42 -2.52 0.28
C PHE A 122 -3.66 -2.86 -1.21
N LEU A 123 -2.94 -3.84 -1.75
CA LEU A 123 -3.15 -4.35 -3.11
C LEU A 123 -4.56 -4.91 -3.29
N LEU A 124 -5.05 -5.68 -2.32
CA LEU A 124 -6.42 -6.21 -2.34
C LEU A 124 -7.46 -5.08 -2.27
N ALA A 125 -7.25 -4.10 -1.39
CA ALA A 125 -8.17 -2.97 -1.23
C ALA A 125 -8.26 -2.10 -2.50
N THR A 126 -7.13 -1.80 -3.12
CA THR A 126 -7.08 -1.04 -4.40
C THR A 126 -7.65 -1.86 -5.56
N GLY A 127 -7.46 -3.18 -5.58
CA GLY A 127 -8.12 -4.08 -6.53
C GLY A 127 -9.65 -4.05 -6.42
N VAL A 128 -10.18 -4.14 -5.19
CA VAL A 128 -11.64 -4.03 -4.94
C VAL A 128 -12.15 -2.64 -5.33
N GLN A 129 -11.44 -1.57 -4.95
CA GLN A 129 -11.78 -0.20 -5.33
C GLN A 129 -11.82 -0.04 -6.85
N GLY A 130 -10.84 -0.59 -7.58
CA GLY A 130 -10.80 -0.61 -9.04
C GLY A 130 -12.04 -1.27 -9.63
N GLY A 131 -12.44 -2.42 -9.11
CA GLY A 131 -13.69 -3.09 -9.49
C GLY A 131 -14.94 -2.24 -9.21
N LYS A 132 -15.00 -1.54 -8.06
CA LYS A 132 -16.10 -0.60 -7.77
C LYS A 132 -16.13 0.58 -8.74
N LYS A 133 -14.96 1.11 -9.14
CA LYS A 133 -14.83 2.18 -10.14
C LYS A 133 -15.37 1.79 -11.51
N PHE A 134 -15.14 0.54 -11.95
CA PHE A 134 -15.75 0.06 -13.19
C PHE A 134 -17.28 0.05 -13.12
N ARG A 135 -17.85 -0.39 -11.98
CA ARG A 135 -19.31 -0.47 -11.78
C ARG A 135 -19.99 0.89 -11.66
N SER A 136 -19.30 1.90 -11.14
CA SER A 136 -19.82 3.25 -10.95
C SER A 136 -19.65 4.17 -12.17
N GLY A 137 -18.86 3.75 -13.17
CA GLY A 137 -18.44 4.61 -14.28
C GLY A 137 -17.30 5.57 -13.91
N GLY A 138 -16.63 5.32 -12.77
CA GLY A 138 -15.56 6.14 -12.21
C GLY A 138 -14.19 5.95 -12.88
N ARG A 139 -14.06 5.04 -13.86
CA ARG A 139 -12.78 4.87 -14.59
C ARG A 139 -12.62 5.94 -15.67
N PRO A 140 -11.38 6.17 -16.13
CA PRO A 140 -11.13 6.96 -17.31
C PRO A 140 -11.86 6.44 -18.56
N PRO A 141 -12.22 7.31 -19.52
CA PRO A 141 -12.93 6.91 -20.73
C PRO A 141 -12.15 5.91 -21.60
N GLU A 142 -10.82 5.99 -21.63
CA GLU A 142 -9.98 5.05 -22.37
C GLU A 142 -10.02 3.61 -21.83
N ASP A 143 -10.48 3.40 -20.58
CA ASP A 143 -10.67 2.06 -20.02
C ASP A 143 -11.96 1.38 -20.51
N ALA A 144 -12.82 2.08 -21.27
CA ALA A 144 -14.07 1.52 -21.79
C ALA A 144 -13.86 0.34 -22.76
N GLY A 145 -12.73 0.30 -23.47
CA GLY A 145 -12.37 -0.78 -24.39
C GLY A 145 -11.83 -2.05 -23.70
N LEU A 146 -11.57 -2.01 -22.39
CA LEU A 146 -11.06 -3.17 -21.66
C LEU A 146 -12.16 -4.22 -21.46
N SER A 147 -11.79 -5.51 -21.53
CA SER A 147 -12.70 -6.62 -21.21
C SER A 147 -13.33 -6.47 -19.81
N LEU A 148 -12.58 -5.89 -18.87
CA LEU A 148 -13.02 -5.62 -17.50
C LEU A 148 -14.18 -4.61 -17.42
N ALA A 149 -14.26 -3.65 -18.35
CA ALA A 149 -15.39 -2.73 -18.43
C ALA A 149 -16.69 -3.46 -18.82
N LYS A 150 -16.58 -4.49 -19.66
CA LYS A 150 -17.72 -5.34 -20.05
C LYS A 150 -18.10 -6.32 -18.94
N THR A 151 -17.13 -6.99 -18.33
CA THR A 151 -17.40 -8.04 -17.31
C THR A 151 -17.74 -7.46 -15.94
N ILE A 152 -16.84 -6.66 -15.35
CA ILE A 152 -17.05 -6.07 -14.02
C ILE A 152 -17.89 -4.80 -14.09
N GLY A 153 -17.60 -3.94 -15.08
CA GLY A 153 -18.34 -2.69 -15.27
C GLY A 153 -19.74 -2.87 -15.84
N GLN A 154 -20.12 -4.07 -16.29
CA GLN A 154 -21.42 -4.37 -16.90
C GLN A 154 -21.75 -3.41 -18.07
N GLY A 155 -20.74 -3.01 -18.85
CA GLY A 155 -20.90 -2.09 -19.98
C GLY A 155 -21.19 -0.64 -19.58
N ARG A 156 -20.99 -0.27 -18.31
CA ARG A 156 -21.16 1.11 -17.84
C ARG A 156 -20.23 2.06 -18.59
N LYS A 157 -20.76 3.21 -19.00
CA LYS A 157 -19.97 4.30 -19.59
C LYS A 157 -18.97 4.84 -18.54
N GLN A 158 -17.69 4.93 -18.92
CA GLN A 158 -16.61 5.38 -18.06
C GLN A 158 -16.30 6.86 -18.35
N THR A 159 -16.45 7.73 -17.36
CA THR A 159 -16.30 9.19 -17.54
C THR A 159 -15.69 9.86 -16.32
N TYR A 160 -14.82 9.16 -15.58
CA TYR A 160 -14.33 9.60 -14.25
C TYR A 160 -15.47 9.84 -13.25
N GLY A 161 -16.69 9.33 -13.51
CA GLY A 161 -17.87 9.64 -12.73
C GLY A 161 -18.41 11.07 -12.92
N LEU A 162 -17.95 11.81 -13.94
CA LEU A 162 -18.36 13.19 -14.21
C LEU A 162 -19.79 13.31 -14.76
N ASP A 163 -20.31 12.23 -15.37
CA ASP A 163 -21.66 12.21 -15.90
C ASP A 163 -22.69 12.28 -14.76
N LYS A 164 -23.62 13.23 -14.85
CA LYS A 164 -24.80 13.26 -13.97
C LYS A 164 -25.71 12.09 -14.34
N THR A 165 -26.31 11.47 -13.33
CA THR A 165 -27.21 10.33 -13.52
C THR A 165 -28.15 10.24 -12.33
N ASP A 166 -29.43 10.01 -12.63
CA ASP A 166 -30.47 9.80 -11.63
C ASP A 166 -30.75 8.30 -11.42
N ASP A 167 -29.99 7.41 -12.07
CA ASP A 167 -30.15 5.97 -11.91
C ASP A 167 -29.67 5.51 -10.53
N GLU A 168 -30.61 5.02 -9.73
CA GLU A 168 -30.39 4.56 -8.36
C GLU A 168 -29.28 3.49 -8.29
N LYS A 169 -29.18 2.60 -9.29
CA LYS A 169 -28.12 1.58 -9.33
C LYS A 169 -26.74 2.21 -9.49
N THR A 170 -26.63 3.26 -10.30
CA THR A 170 -25.39 4.05 -10.45
C THR A 170 -25.04 4.79 -9.17
N LEU A 171 -26.02 5.41 -8.53
CA LEU A 171 -25.81 6.15 -7.28
C LEU A 171 -25.31 5.22 -6.17
N LYS A 172 -25.95 4.05 -5.97
CA LYS A 172 -25.49 3.02 -5.03
C LYS A 172 -24.09 2.50 -5.36
N ALA A 173 -23.76 2.33 -6.64
CA ALA A 173 -22.41 1.94 -7.06
C ALA A 173 -21.37 3.01 -6.74
N ARG A 174 -21.70 4.29 -6.92
CA ARG A 174 -20.85 5.45 -6.57
C ARG A 174 -20.66 5.58 -5.07
N GLU A 175 -21.70 5.36 -4.26
CA GLU A 175 -21.56 5.31 -2.80
C GLU A 175 -20.60 4.21 -2.34
N ALA A 176 -20.72 3.02 -2.94
CA ALA A 176 -19.80 1.92 -2.66
C ALA A 176 -18.37 2.26 -3.10
N GLU A 177 -18.17 2.85 -4.28
CA GLU A 177 -16.86 3.32 -4.74
C GLU A 177 -16.28 4.37 -3.78
N HIS A 178 -17.08 5.34 -3.35
CA HIS A 178 -16.66 6.39 -2.44
C HIS A 178 -16.21 5.79 -1.10
N ARG A 179 -16.95 4.81 -0.56
CA ARG A 179 -16.56 4.08 0.65
C ARG A 179 -15.19 3.43 0.50
N TRP A 180 -14.95 2.70 -0.58
CA TRP A 180 -13.66 2.05 -0.83
C TRP A 180 -12.53 3.05 -1.07
N THR A 181 -12.84 4.19 -1.68
CA THR A 181 -11.87 5.29 -1.83
C THR A 181 -11.47 5.85 -0.47
N ARG A 182 -12.42 6.03 0.47
CA ARG A 182 -12.10 6.45 1.85
C ARG A 182 -11.28 5.43 2.62
N ILE A 183 -11.49 4.13 2.39
CA ILE A 183 -10.68 3.06 3.00
C ILE A 183 -9.22 3.20 2.53
N VAL A 184 -9.00 3.30 1.22
CA VAL A 184 -7.66 3.41 0.63
C VAL A 184 -6.98 4.72 1.05
N SER A 185 -7.69 5.86 1.02
CA SER A 185 -7.16 7.14 1.49
C SER A 185 -6.74 7.07 2.97
N ASN A 186 -7.54 6.46 3.83
CA ASN A 186 -7.18 6.32 5.24
C ASN A 186 -5.97 5.40 5.45
N ASP A 187 -5.81 4.38 4.62
CA ASP A 187 -4.60 3.55 4.61
C ASP A 187 -3.37 4.36 4.21
N LEU A 188 -3.47 5.26 3.22
CA LEU A 188 -2.37 6.14 2.81
C LEU A 188 -2.04 7.23 3.82
N GLU A 189 -3.03 7.72 4.57
CA GLU A 189 -2.83 8.68 5.64
C GLU A 189 -2.17 8.07 6.88
N SER A 190 -2.23 6.74 7.06
CA SER A 190 -1.79 6.07 8.29
C SER A 190 -0.59 5.16 8.10
N ILE A 191 -0.62 4.24 7.13
CA ILE A 191 0.36 3.16 7.02
C ILE A 191 1.77 3.67 6.70
N PRO A 192 1.97 4.55 5.69
CA PRO A 192 3.29 5.10 5.40
C PRO A 192 3.97 5.73 6.61
N PHE A 193 3.24 6.55 7.38
CA PHE A 193 3.80 7.21 8.56
C PHE A 193 4.10 6.22 9.69
N ALA A 194 3.25 5.22 9.91
CA ALA A 194 3.51 4.18 10.90
C ALA A 194 4.75 3.35 10.54
N LEU A 195 4.88 2.92 9.28
CA LEU A 195 6.05 2.18 8.81
C LEU A 195 7.34 3.01 8.92
N PHE A 196 7.27 4.32 8.64
CA PHE A 196 8.39 5.22 8.85
C PHE A 196 8.84 5.26 10.32
N VAL A 197 7.91 5.47 11.25
CA VAL A 197 8.19 5.47 12.70
C VAL A 197 8.77 4.12 13.14
N PHE A 198 8.19 3.01 12.70
CA PHE A 198 8.67 1.69 13.09
C PHE A 198 10.06 1.38 12.52
N GLY A 199 10.31 1.68 11.24
CA GLY A 199 11.63 1.53 10.63
C GLY A 199 12.69 2.38 11.32
N GLY A 200 12.38 3.64 11.62
CA GLY A 200 13.25 4.53 12.39
C GLY A 200 13.56 3.99 13.79
N GLY A 201 12.55 3.46 14.49
CA GLY A 201 12.74 2.84 15.80
C GLY A 201 13.68 1.62 15.78
N ILE A 202 13.68 0.84 14.69
CA ILE A 202 14.63 -0.27 14.52
C ILE A 202 16.06 0.26 14.37
N LEU A 203 16.24 1.32 13.57
CA LEU A 203 17.55 1.93 13.32
C LEU A 203 18.20 2.51 14.58
N VAL A 204 17.41 3.06 15.50
CA VAL A 204 17.90 3.63 16.76
C VAL A 204 17.97 2.60 17.90
N GLY A 205 17.71 1.32 17.63
CA GLY A 205 17.83 0.26 18.63
C GLY A 205 16.77 0.29 19.73
N SER A 206 15.53 0.68 19.41
CA SER A 206 14.41 0.76 20.36
C SER A 206 14.14 -0.57 21.07
N ASN A 207 13.47 -0.52 22.24
CA ASN A 207 13.13 -1.74 22.98
C ASN A 207 12.38 -2.74 22.06
N PRO A 208 12.96 -3.91 21.81
CA PRO A 208 12.52 -4.78 20.74
C PRO A 208 11.17 -5.44 21.01
N THR A 209 10.90 -5.84 22.25
CA THR A 209 9.62 -6.44 22.61
C THR A 209 8.46 -5.46 22.45
N VAL A 210 8.65 -4.22 22.91
CA VAL A 210 7.63 -3.16 22.78
C VAL A 210 7.41 -2.82 21.31
N HIS A 211 8.48 -2.70 20.53
CA HIS A 211 8.40 -2.34 19.12
C HIS A 211 7.73 -3.42 18.27
N ALA A 212 8.10 -4.68 18.46
CA ALA A 212 7.46 -5.82 17.80
C ALA A 212 5.97 -5.93 18.14
N GLY A 213 5.61 -5.73 19.41
CA GLY A 213 4.22 -5.69 19.86
C GLY A 213 3.42 -4.58 19.19
N ALA A 214 3.97 -3.35 19.18
CA ALA A 214 3.34 -2.19 18.56
C ALA A 214 3.09 -2.37 17.05
N MET A 215 4.10 -2.88 16.31
CA MET A 215 3.97 -3.18 14.88
C MET A 215 2.87 -4.22 14.60
N THR A 216 2.82 -5.28 15.41
CA THR A 216 1.83 -6.36 15.27
C THR A 216 0.41 -5.86 15.54
N VAL A 217 0.22 -5.14 16.66
CA VAL A 217 -1.07 -4.55 17.02
C VAL A 217 -1.54 -3.56 15.96
N TYR A 218 -0.64 -2.69 15.48
CA TYR A 218 -0.93 -1.76 14.39
C TYR A 218 -1.43 -2.51 13.15
N THR A 219 -0.70 -3.55 12.73
CA THR A 219 -1.04 -4.33 11.53
C THR A 219 -2.42 -4.99 11.64
N VAL A 220 -2.69 -5.66 12.76
CA VAL A 220 -4.00 -6.28 13.02
C VAL A 220 -5.12 -5.23 13.02
N ALA A 221 -4.92 -4.11 13.73
CA ALA A 221 -5.88 -3.03 13.79
C ALA A 221 -6.18 -2.43 12.40
N ARG A 222 -5.17 -2.28 11.53
CA ARG A 222 -5.36 -1.81 10.16
C ARG A 222 -6.11 -2.82 9.28
N CYS A 223 -5.85 -4.12 9.42
CA CYS A 223 -6.59 -5.15 8.69
C CYS A 223 -8.07 -5.17 9.12
N LEU A 224 -8.32 -5.16 10.43
CA LEU A 224 -9.67 -5.08 11.00
C LEU A 224 -10.39 -3.79 10.58
N HIS A 225 -9.69 -2.64 10.62
CA HIS A 225 -10.24 -1.35 10.21
C HIS A 225 -10.84 -1.40 8.80
N THR A 226 -10.13 -2.00 7.82
CA THR A 226 -10.65 -2.14 6.46
C THR A 226 -11.89 -3.02 6.40
N TYR A 227 -11.91 -4.14 7.13
CA TYR A 227 -13.07 -5.03 7.20
C TYR A 227 -14.30 -4.31 7.78
N VAL A 228 -14.17 -3.68 8.94
CA VAL A 228 -15.29 -2.98 9.61
C VAL A 228 -15.75 -1.75 8.82
N TYR A 229 -14.84 -1.05 8.14
CA TYR A 229 -15.20 0.07 7.27
C TYR A 229 -16.00 -0.42 6.05
N ALA A 230 -15.56 -1.50 5.40
CA ALA A 230 -16.25 -2.06 4.24
C ALA A 230 -17.71 -2.45 4.58
N HIS A 231 -17.93 -2.98 5.79
CA HIS A 231 -19.24 -3.40 6.31
C HIS A 231 -20.00 -2.30 7.08
N ALA A 232 -19.51 -1.05 7.07
CA ALA A 232 -20.13 0.11 7.73
C ALA A 232 -20.42 -0.08 9.24
N MET A 233 -19.58 -0.84 9.95
CA MET A 233 -19.77 -1.15 11.37
C MET A 233 -19.27 -0.01 12.27
N GLN A 234 -20.19 0.78 12.83
CA GLN A 234 -19.92 1.67 13.97
C GLN A 234 -20.21 0.96 15.30
N PRO A 235 -19.47 1.23 16.40
CA PRO A 235 -18.33 2.15 16.56
C PRO A 235 -16.97 1.52 16.22
N HIS A 236 -16.95 0.24 15.84
CA HIS A 236 -15.75 -0.58 15.63
C HIS A 236 -14.70 0.06 14.70
N ARG A 237 -15.13 0.80 13.68
CA ARG A 237 -14.22 1.58 12.83
C ARG A 237 -13.36 2.57 13.62
N ALA A 238 -13.99 3.37 14.48
CA ALA A 238 -13.28 4.38 15.27
C ALA A 238 -12.32 3.72 16.28
N ILE A 239 -12.75 2.61 16.88
CA ILE A 239 -11.91 1.84 17.81
C ILE A 239 -10.67 1.29 17.09
N CYS A 240 -10.82 0.63 15.93
CA CYS A 240 -9.69 0.10 15.17
C CYS A 240 -8.74 1.22 14.72
N TRP A 241 -9.27 2.37 14.32
CA TRP A 241 -8.45 3.54 13.99
C TRP A 241 -7.68 4.05 15.20
N GLY A 242 -8.33 4.20 16.35
CA GLY A 242 -7.71 4.68 17.59
C GLY A 242 -6.62 3.74 18.10
N VAL A 243 -6.85 2.42 18.07
CA VAL A 243 -5.83 1.41 18.40
C VAL A 243 -4.61 1.54 17.49
N GLY A 244 -4.82 1.78 16.19
CA GLY A 244 -3.73 2.04 15.25
C GLY A 244 -2.90 3.28 15.63
N VAL A 245 -3.56 4.39 15.96
CA VAL A 245 -2.88 5.62 16.39
C VAL A 245 -2.06 5.38 17.66
N VAL A 246 -2.65 4.74 18.67
CA VAL A 246 -1.97 4.42 19.93
C VAL A 246 -0.75 3.53 19.68
N ALA A 247 -0.87 2.51 18.84
CA ALA A 247 0.25 1.63 18.50
C ALA A 247 1.41 2.40 17.82
N THR A 248 1.12 3.33 16.91
CA THR A 248 2.14 4.20 16.30
C THR A 248 2.81 5.10 17.34
N LEU A 249 2.03 5.69 18.26
CA LEU A 249 2.57 6.54 19.33
C LEU A 249 3.44 5.75 20.33
N VAL A 250 3.07 4.51 20.63
CA VAL A 250 3.90 3.60 21.45
C VAL A 250 5.24 3.34 20.75
N GLY A 251 5.22 3.04 19.44
CA GLY A 251 6.45 2.88 18.66
C GLY A 251 7.32 4.14 18.63
N LEU A 252 6.70 5.31 18.49
CA LEU A 252 7.40 6.59 18.52
C LEU A 252 8.03 6.87 19.90
N GLY A 253 7.25 6.71 20.98
CA GLY A 253 7.74 6.92 22.34
C GLY A 253 8.89 5.97 22.68
N ASN A 254 8.80 4.72 22.25
CA ASN A 254 9.86 3.73 22.40
C ASN A 254 11.14 4.12 21.65
N ALA A 255 11.01 4.70 20.45
CA ALA A 255 12.15 5.19 19.67
C ALA A 255 12.79 6.43 20.29
N VAL A 256 11.99 7.38 20.78
CA VAL A 256 12.50 8.57 21.47
C VAL A 256 13.24 8.17 22.75
N ALA A 257 12.68 7.26 23.54
CA ALA A 257 13.29 6.77 24.77
C ALA A 257 14.62 6.03 24.55
N ALA A 258 14.90 5.52 23.36
CA ALA A 258 16.15 4.87 23.03
C ALA A 258 17.28 5.86 22.65
N ILE A 259 16.92 7.09 22.30
CA ILE A 259 17.87 8.15 21.91
C ILE A 259 18.25 9.02 23.12
N LEU A 260 17.36 9.12 24.12
CA LEU A 260 17.56 9.84 25.37
C LEU A 260 18.40 9.01 26.35
#